data_AF-X8E0I6-F1
#
_entry.id   AF-X8E0I6-F1
#
_cell.length_a   1.000
_cell.length_b   1.000
_cell.length_c   1.000
_cell.angle_alpha   90.00
_cell.angle_beta   90.00
_cell.angle_gamma   90.00
#
_symmetry.space_group_name_H-M   'P 1'
#
loop_
_entity.id
_entity.type
_entity.pdbx_description
1 polymer ?
#
loop_
_entity_poly.entity_id
_entity_poly.type
_entity_poly.pdbx_seq_one_letter_code
_entity_poly.pdbx_strand_id
1 'polypeptide(L)'
;MKLHRLVLTNYRGIAHREVEFPDSGVVVVCGPNEIGKSSMIEALDLLLESKDRSTKKDVKQVKPTHADVGSEVTAEISTGPYRFVYHKRFHKKCETQLTVLAHTGNS
;
A
#
# COMPACT_ATOMS: atom_id res chain seq x y z
N MET A 1 13.21 -4.45 -7.00
CA MET A 1 12.13 -3.51 -6.63
C MET A 1 12.66 -2.55 -5.59
N LYS A 2 12.30 -1.27 -5.67
CA LYS A 2 12.56 -0.25 -4.64
C LYS A 2 11.24 0.43 -4.28
N LEU A 3 10.90 0.44 -3.00
CA LEU A 3 9.74 1.13 -2.45
C LEU A 3 10.17 2.54 -2.05
N HIS A 4 9.48 3.56 -2.53
CA HIS A 4 9.77 4.97 -2.23
C HIS A 4 8.77 5.53 -1.21
N ARG A 5 7.51 5.11 -1.31
CA ARG A 5 6.42 5.62 -0.47
C ARG A 5 5.36 4.56 -0.28
N LEU A 6 4.78 4.48 0.92
CA LEU A 6 3.62 3.64 1.22
C LEU A 6 2.61 4.44 2.03
N VAL A 7 1.37 4.48 1.54
CA VAL A 7 0.25 5.17 2.18
C VAL A 7 -0.88 4.20 2.44
N LEU A 8 -1.39 4.21 3.67
CA LEU A 8 -2.63 3.55 4.06
C LEU A 8 -3.69 4.59 4.39
N THR A 9 -4.90 4.38 3.89
CA THR A 9 -6.07 5.18 4.25
C THR A 9 -7.23 4.25 4.55
N ASN A 10 -7.93 4.46 5.67
CA ASN A 10 -9.04 3.63 6.15
C ASN A 10 -8.71 2.12 6.23
N TYR A 11 -7.56 1.79 6.81
CA TYR A 11 -7.04 0.41 6.87
C TYR A 11 -7.07 -0.09 8.32
N ARG A 12 -7.93 -1.07 8.64
CA ARG A 12 -8.19 -1.51 10.03
C ARG A 12 -8.49 -0.29 10.93
N GLY A 13 -7.75 -0.11 12.02
CA GLY A 13 -7.83 1.06 12.91
C GLY A 13 -7.03 2.29 12.43
N ILE A 14 -6.35 2.21 11.29
CA ILE A 14 -5.55 3.31 10.73
C ILE A 14 -6.44 4.18 9.85
N ALA A 15 -6.70 5.41 10.29
CA ALA A 15 -7.38 6.41 9.47
C ALA A 15 -6.50 6.84 8.28
N HIS A 16 -5.27 7.24 8.58
CA HIS A 16 -4.26 7.58 7.59
C HIS A 16 -2.85 7.35 8.15
N ARG A 17 -1.96 6.79 7.33
CA ARG A 17 -0.54 6.66 7.66
C ARG A 17 0.29 6.66 6.39
N GLU A 18 1.43 7.33 6.45
CA GLU A 18 2.36 7.47 5.34
C GLU A 18 3.79 7.22 5.82
N VAL A 19 4.57 6.54 4.99
CA VAL A 19 6.01 6.33 5.19
C VAL A 19 6.71 6.58 3.87
N GLU A 20 7.67 7.49 3.90
CA GLU A 20 8.67 7.67 2.84
C GLU A 20 9.91 6.85 3.17
N PHE A 21 10.46 6.20 2.15
CA PHE A 21 11.64 5.37 2.25
C PHE A 21 12.81 6.10 1.58
N PRO A 22 13.94 6.25 2.29
CA PRO A 22 15.12 6.91 1.76
C PRO A 22 15.72 6.07 0.63
N ASP A 23 16.43 6.76 -0.27
CA ASP A 23 17.02 6.12 -1.44
C ASP A 23 18.11 5.09 -1.11
N SER A 24 18.71 5.21 0.07
CA SER A 24 19.72 4.32 0.62
C SER A 24 19.62 4.31 2.15
N GLY A 25 20.24 3.30 2.78
CA GLY A 25 20.22 3.12 4.24
C GLY A 25 19.12 2.18 4.72
N VAL A 26 18.87 2.21 6.03
CA VAL A 26 17.90 1.32 6.70
C VAL A 26 16.77 2.16 7.29
N VAL A 27 15.53 1.83 6.97
CA VAL A 27 14.34 2.40 7.63
C VAL A 27 13.96 1.52 8.80
N VAL A 28 13.93 2.10 9.99
CA VAL A 28 13.38 1.44 11.18
C VAL A 28 11.99 2.01 11.45
N VAL A 29 10.96 1.20 11.22
CA VAL A 29 9.60 1.56 11.61
C VAL A 29 9.44 1.19 13.09
N CYS A 30 9.55 2.19 13.98
CA CYS A 30 9.37 2.04 15.42
C CYS A 30 7.97 2.49 15.88
N GLY A 31 7.52 1.91 16.99
CA GLY A 31 6.25 2.24 17.63
C GLY A 31 5.80 1.14 18.60
N PRO A 32 4.79 1.37 19.45
CA PRO A 32 4.27 0.36 20.35
C PRO A 32 3.86 -0.92 19.60
N ASN A 33 3.79 -2.05 20.30
CA ASN A 33 3.13 -3.23 19.75
C ASN A 33 1.71 -2.85 19.33
N GLU A 34 1.22 -3.44 18.23
CA GLU A 34 -0.15 -3.24 17.71
C GLU A 34 -0.44 -1.85 17.06
N ILE A 35 0.55 -0.96 16.96
CA ILE A 35 0.38 0.35 16.30
C ILE A 35 0.34 0.28 14.75
N GLY A 36 0.46 -0.93 14.18
CA GLY A 36 0.34 -1.17 12.73
C GLY A 36 1.65 -1.36 11.96
N LYS A 37 2.78 -1.69 12.62
CA LYS A 37 4.06 -1.98 11.94
C LYS A 37 3.97 -3.16 10.97
N SER A 38 3.52 -4.32 11.44
CA SER A 38 3.29 -5.49 10.58
C SER A 38 2.19 -5.22 9.54
N SER A 39 1.19 -4.40 9.91
CA SER A 39 0.10 -4.03 9.01
C SER A 39 0.56 -3.23 7.79
N MET A 40 1.65 -2.46 7.88
CA MET A 40 2.23 -1.77 6.70
C MET A 40 2.78 -2.78 5.69
N ILE A 41 3.54 -3.77 6.15
CA ILE A 41 4.12 -4.80 5.27
C ILE A 41 3.01 -5.67 4.68
N GLU A 42 2.07 -6.14 5.51
CA GLU A 42 0.89 -6.88 5.06
C GLU A 42 0.08 -6.10 4.01
N ALA A 43 -0.05 -4.78 4.15
CA ALA A 43 -0.75 -3.95 3.17
C ALA A 43 -0.02 -3.91 1.83
N LEU A 44 1.31 -3.83 1.82
CA LEU A 44 2.11 -3.89 0.60
C LEU A 44 1.94 -5.25 -0.10
N ASP A 45 1.97 -6.35 0.65
CA ASP A 45 1.75 -7.69 0.10
C ASP A 45 0.35 -7.80 -0.53
N LEU A 46 -0.68 -7.31 0.16
CA LEU A 46 -2.04 -7.28 -0.39
C LEU A 46 -2.15 -6.42 -1.65
N LEU A 47 -1.46 -5.27 -1.70
CA LEU A 47 -1.45 -4.42 -2.88
C LEU A 47 -0.88 -5.18 -4.10
N LEU A 48 0.22 -5.91 -3.92
CA LEU A 48 0.93 -6.61 -4.99
C LEU A 48 0.25 -7.92 -5.39
N GLU A 49 -0.30 -8.68 -4.44
CA GLU A 49 -0.69 -10.08 -4.64
C GLU A 49 -2.21 -10.30 -4.70
N SER A 50 -3.01 -9.32 -4.29
CA SER A 50 -4.48 -9.45 -4.25
C SER A 50 -5.18 -8.55 -5.27
N LYS A 51 -6.23 -9.09 -5.89
CA LYS A 51 -7.20 -8.29 -6.66
C LYS A 51 -8.00 -7.40 -5.71
N ASP A 52 -8.42 -6.22 -6.16
CA ASP A 52 -9.26 -5.28 -5.40
C ASP A 52 -10.59 -5.88 -4.90
N ARG A 53 -11.17 -6.79 -5.70
CA ARG A 53 -12.40 -7.54 -5.42
C ARG A 53 -12.15 -8.87 -4.69
N SER A 54 -10.94 -9.10 -4.21
CA SER A 54 -10.59 -10.35 -3.51
C SER A 54 -11.43 -10.54 -2.25
N THR A 55 -11.91 -11.77 -2.05
CA THR A 55 -12.67 -12.18 -0.86
C THR A 55 -11.86 -13.06 0.08
N LYS A 56 -10.53 -13.16 -0.15
CA LYS A 56 -9.58 -13.87 0.71
C LYS A 56 -9.65 -13.35 2.15
N LYS A 57 -9.35 -14.24 3.10
CA LYS A 57 -9.39 -13.95 4.54
C LYS A 57 -8.57 -12.70 4.88
N ASP A 58 -7.37 -12.58 4.35
CA ASP A 58 -6.44 -11.49 4.68
C ASP A 58 -6.98 -10.13 4.19
N VAL A 59 -7.60 -10.09 3.00
CA VAL A 59 -8.27 -8.89 2.49
C VAL A 59 -9.49 -8.54 3.35
N LYS A 60 -10.26 -9.52 3.83
CA LYS A 60 -11.40 -9.23 4.74
C LYS A 60 -10.96 -8.63 6.07
N GLN A 61 -9.80 -9.05 6.58
CA GLN A 61 -9.24 -8.60 7.87
C GLN A 61 -8.73 -7.16 7.86
N VAL A 62 -8.64 -6.51 6.70
CA VAL A 62 -8.12 -5.14 6.63
C VAL A 62 -9.20 -4.06 6.57
N LYS A 63 -10.47 -4.46 6.57
CA LYS A 63 -11.65 -3.58 6.54
C LYS A 63 -11.54 -2.48 7.62
N PRO A 64 -11.90 -1.21 7.32
CA PRO A 64 -11.86 -0.16 8.32
C PRO A 64 -12.78 -0.48 9.49
N THR A 65 -12.30 -0.22 10.71
CA THR A 65 -13.03 -0.55 11.95
C THR A 65 -14.16 0.43 12.24
N HIS A 66 -14.01 1.70 11.86
CA HIS A 66 -14.91 2.79 12.27
C HIS A 66 -15.55 3.56 11.10
N ALA A 67 -15.54 2.99 9.89
CA ALA A 67 -16.10 3.65 8.71
C ALA A 67 -16.63 2.65 7.67
N ASP A 68 -17.76 2.97 7.01
CA ASP A 68 -18.31 2.17 5.89
C ASP A 68 -17.70 2.60 4.54
N VAL A 69 -16.37 2.55 4.47
CA VAL A 69 -15.58 2.92 3.29
C VAL A 69 -14.64 1.78 2.91
N GLY A 70 -13.91 1.92 1.80
CA GLY A 70 -12.93 0.92 1.36
C GLY A 70 -11.57 1.15 2.00
N SER A 71 -10.81 0.07 2.22
CA SER A 71 -9.40 0.18 2.61
C SER A 71 -8.55 0.51 1.41
N GLU A 72 -7.67 1.50 1.54
CA GLU A 72 -6.83 1.98 0.45
C GLU A 72 -5.36 1.77 0.79
N VAL A 73 -4.64 1.24 -0.19
CA VAL A 73 -3.19 1.08 -0.15
C VAL A 73 -2.61 1.68 -1.41
N THR A 74 -1.64 2.58 -1.24
CA THR A 74 -0.90 3.20 -2.34
C THR A 74 0.58 3.00 -2.11
N ALA A 75 1.29 2.47 -3.10
CA ALA A 75 2.74 2.37 -3.08
C ALA A 75 3.34 3.08 -4.29
N GLU A 76 4.41 3.82 -4.06
CA GLU A 76 5.28 4.32 -5.12
C GLU A 76 6.50 3.42 -5.24
N ILE A 77 6.69 2.83 -6.40
CA ILE A 77 7.62 1.73 -6.62
C ILE A 77 8.47 2.01 -7.87
N SER A 78 9.77 1.72 -7.76
CA SER A 78 10.64 1.53 -8.92
C SER A 78 10.95 0.05 -9.13
N THR A 79 10.81 -0.41 -10.37
CA THR A 79 11.23 -1.75 -10.80
C THR A 79 11.61 -1.76 -12.27
N GLY A 80 12.76 -2.34 -12.59
CA GLY A 80 13.35 -2.21 -13.93
C GLY A 80 13.46 -0.73 -14.34
N PRO A 81 13.02 -0.36 -15.55
CA PRO A 81 13.11 1.01 -16.04
C PRO A 81 11.92 1.89 -15.62
N TYR A 82 11.00 1.39 -14.79
CA TYR A 82 9.77 2.10 -14.44
C TYR A 82 9.79 2.63 -13.02
N ARG A 83 9.23 3.81 -12.84
CA ARG A 83 8.73 4.32 -11.56
C ARG A 83 7.23 4.54 -11.71
N PHE A 84 6.44 4.00 -10.81
CA PHE A 84 4.98 4.12 -10.87
C PHE A 84 4.36 4.22 -9.47
N VAL A 85 3.16 4.78 -9.43
CA VAL A 85 2.25 4.70 -8.29
C VAL A 85 1.26 3.58 -8.56
N TYR A 86 1.13 2.67 -7.61
CA TYR A 86 0.14 1.60 -7.64
C TYR A 86 -0.82 1.78 -6.48
N HIS A 87 -2.11 1.92 -6.80
CA HIS A 87 -3.19 2.13 -5.85
C HIS A 87 -4.21 1.00 -5.96
N LYS A 88 -4.74 0.60 -4.80
CA LYS A 88 -5.86 -0.31 -4.73
C LYS A 88 -6.79 0.08 -3.60
N ARG A 89 -8.10 0.13 -3.91
CA ARG A 89 -9.18 0.19 -2.93
C ARG A 89 -9.84 -1.18 -2.82
N PHE A 90 -9.91 -1.72 -1.62
CA PHE A 90 -10.63 -2.94 -1.29
C PHE A 90 -12.02 -2.64 -0.72
N HIS A 91 -12.89 -3.67 -0.70
CA HIS A 91 -14.24 -3.65 -0.13
C HIS A 91 -15.24 -2.72 -0.84
N LYS A 92 -15.29 -1.43 -0.47
CA LYS A 92 -16.26 -0.47 -1.01
C LYS A 92 -15.63 0.28 -2.16
N LYS A 93 -16.36 0.41 -3.28
CA LYS A 93 -15.88 1.07 -4.51
C LYS A 93 -14.50 0.52 -4.93
N CYS A 94 -14.41 -0.81 -5.04
CA CYS A 94 -13.19 -1.51 -5.42
C CYS A 94 -12.58 -0.90 -6.68
N GLU A 95 -11.28 -0.64 -6.61
CA GLU A 95 -10.54 0.09 -7.63
C GLU A 95 -9.09 -0.41 -7.66
N THR A 96 -8.51 -0.46 -8.85
CA THR A 96 -7.09 -0.70 -9.07
C THR A 96 -6.60 0.31 -10.09
N GLN A 97 -5.59 1.08 -9.73
CA GLN A 97 -4.97 2.07 -10.62
C GLN A 97 -3.46 1.93 -10.60
N LEU A 98 -2.83 1.95 -11.78
CA LEU A 98 -1.38 2.06 -11.92
C LEU A 98 -1.07 3.29 -12.78
N THR A 99 -0.19 4.16 -12.29
CA THR A 99 0.20 5.40 -12.96
C THR A 99 1.72 5.45 -13.07
N VAL A 100 2.24 5.40 -14.30
CA VAL A 100 3.68 5.49 -14.56
C VAL A 100 4.13 6.95 -14.40
N LEU A 101 5.14 7.18 -13.55
CA LEU A 101 5.75 8.47 -13.28
C LEU A 101 6.97 8.73 -14.17
N ALA A 102 7.77 7.68 -14.41
CA ALA A 102 8.95 7.76 -15.25
C ALA A 102 9.23 6.43 -15.94
N HIS A 103 9.82 6.50 -17.13
CA HIS A 103 10.38 5.38 -17.86
C HIS A 103 11.79 5.71 -18.36
N THR A 104 12.81 5.01 -17.87
CA THR A 104 14.19 5.10 -18.38
C THR A 104 14.43 4.00 -19.41
N GLY A 105 13.77 4.13 -20.56
CA GLY A 105 14.07 3.37 -21.77
C GLY A 105 14.25 4.35 -22.90
N ASN A 106 15.47 4.44 -23.45
CA ASN A 106 15.75 5.27 -24.62
C ASN A 106 14.74 4.93 -25.72
N SER A 107 14.02 5.95 -26.19
CA SER A 107 13.22 5.91 -27.42
C SER A 107 14.14 5.99 -28.64
#